data_AF-A0A933K5B5-F1
#
_entry.id   AF-A0A933K5B5-F1
#
_cell.length_a   1.000
_cell.length_b   1.000
_cell.length_c   1.000
_cell.angle_alpha   90.00
_cell.angle_beta   90.00
_cell.angle_gamma   90.00
#
_symmetry.space_group_name_H-M   'P 1'
#
loop_
_entity.id
_entity.type
_entity.pdbx_description
1 polymer ?
#
loop_
_entity_poly.entity_id
_entity_poly.type
_entity_poly.pdbx_seq_one_letter_code
_entity_poly.pdbx_strand_id
1 'polypeptide(L)' 'MTTNKLYAAFGALILLVFFYVQYTGWSFQSVDETKGVPRTVRQNPGVYRSHYHHYVYMGGK' A
#
# COMPACT_ATOMS: atom_id res chain seq x y z
N MET A 1 18.06 -40.10 -13.88
CA MET A 1 17.03 -39.04 -13.74
C MET A 1 17.67 -37.71 -14.06
N THR A 2 17.46 -37.19 -15.26
CA THR A 2 17.96 -35.87 -15.66
C THR A 2 17.02 -34.80 -15.11
N THR A 3 17.40 -34.20 -13.99
CA THR A 3 16.65 -33.08 -13.41
C THR A 3 16.70 -31.90 -14.38
N ASN A 4 15.56 -31.53 -14.95
CA ASN A 4 15.46 -30.39 -15.85
C ASN A 4 15.62 -29.09 -15.05
N LYS A 5 16.86 -28.58 -15.00
CA LYS A 5 17.24 -27.39 -14.21
C LYS A 5 16.39 -26.17 -14.55
N LEU A 6 15.92 -26.04 -15.80
CA LEU A 6 15.05 -24.96 -16.24
C LEU A 6 13.67 -25.04 -15.56
N TYR A 7 13.12 -26.25 -15.44
CA TYR A 7 11.85 -26.47 -14.76
C TYR A 7 11.96 -26.19 -13.25
N ALA A 8 13.07 -26.59 -12.62
CA ALA A 8 13.32 -26.26 -11.22
C ALA A 8 13.48 -24.75 -10.99
N ALA A 9 14.22 -24.05 -11.87
CA ALA A 9 14.36 -22.60 -11.82
C ALA A 9 13.03 -21.88 -12.01
N PHE A 10 12.19 -22.35 -12.95
CA PHE A 10 10.86 -21.82 -13.19
C PHE A 10 9.96 -21.96 -11.94
N GLY A 11 9.94 -23.13 -11.32
CA GLY A 11 9.20 -23.36 -10.08
C GLY A 11 9.69 -22.46 -8.93
N ALA A 12 11.00 -22.29 -8.78
CA ALA A 12 11.57 -21.38 -7.79
C ALA A 12 11.15 -19.92 -8.03
N LEU A 13 11.11 -19.49 -9.29
CA LEU A 13 10.72 -18.13 -9.68
C LEU A 13 9.25 -17.86 -9.31
N ILE A 14 8.36 -18.82 -9.60
CA ILE A 14 6.94 -18.74 -9.21
C ILE A 14 6.80 -18.58 -7.69
N LEU A 15 7.50 -19.41 -6.90
CA LEU A 15 7.45 -19.33 -5.45
C LEU A 15 7.95 -17.98 -4.91
N LEU A 16 8.99 -17.42 -5.53
CA LEU A 16 9.54 -16.12 -5.15
C LEU A 16 8.52 -15.00 -5.39
N VAL A 17 7.81 -15.03 -6.52
CA VAL A 17 6.73 -14.07 -6.82
C VAL A 17 5.61 -14.18 -5.78
N PHE A 18 5.15 -15.40 -5.47
CA PHE A 18 4.11 -15.59 -4.45
C PHE A 18 4.57 -15.14 -3.05
N PHE A 19 5.82 -15.43 -2.69
CA PHE A 19 6.39 -14.95 -1.43
C PHE A 19 6.40 -13.42 -1.35
N TYR A 20 6.86 -12.75 -2.42
CA TYR A 20 6.90 -11.29 -2.48
C TYR A 20 5.50 -10.66 -2.36
N VAL A 21 4.53 -11.21 -3.08
CA VAL A 21 3.13 -10.82 -3.03
C VAL A 21 2.54 -10.99 -1.63
N GLN A 22 2.81 -12.13 -0.98
CA GLN A 22 2.31 -12.39 0.37
C GLN A 22 2.93 -11.43 1.38
N TYR A 23 4.21 -11.08 1.20
CA TYR A 23 4.93 -10.19 2.11
C TYR A 23 4.54 -8.72 1.94
N THR A 24 4.36 -8.25 0.70
CA THR A 24 4.05 -6.84 0.40
C THR A 24 2.55 -6.54 0.29
N GLY A 25 1.73 -7.57 0.12
CA GLY A 25 0.32 -7.48 -0.23
C GLY A 25 0.10 -7.52 -1.74
N TRP A 26 -1.00 -8.13 -2.18
CA TRP A 26 -1.39 -8.20 -3.61
C TRP A 26 -1.95 -6.87 -4.15
N SER A 27 -2.31 -5.95 -3.26
CA SER A 27 -2.96 -4.70 -3.63
C SER A 27 -1.99 -3.53 -3.54
N PHE A 28 -1.83 -2.81 -4.65
CA PHE A 28 -1.18 -1.50 -4.66
C PHE A 28 -2.03 -0.41 -3.99
N GLN A 29 -3.29 -0.69 -3.64
CA GLN A 29 -4.13 0.23 -2.89
C GLN A 29 -3.85 0.11 -1.39
N SER A 30 -3.73 1.26 -0.72
CA SER A 30 -3.66 1.29 0.73
C SER A 30 -4.96 0.73 1.31
N VAL A 31 -4.83 -0.27 2.19
CA VAL A 31 -5.95 -0.91 2.90
C VAL A 31 -6.79 0.08 3.72
N ASP A 32 -6.23 1.25 4.06
CA ASP A 32 -6.90 2.33 4.81
C ASP A 32 -7.33 3.52 3.93
N GLU A 33 -7.38 3.35 2.61
CA GLU A 33 -7.80 4.41 1.68
C GLU A 33 -9.30 4.32 1.36
N THR A 34 -10.12 4.97 2.18
CA THR A 34 -11.50 5.30 1.84
C THR A 34 -11.53 6.58 1.01
N LYS A 35 -11.79 6.44 -0.30
CA LYS A 35 -11.89 7.59 -1.22
C LYS A 35 -13.15 8.40 -0.91
N GLY A 36 -12.99 9.72 -0.79
CA GLY A 36 -14.10 10.65 -0.59
C GLY A 36 -14.56 10.86 0.87
N VAL A 37 -13.91 10.21 1.85
CA VAL A 37 -14.24 10.40 3.27
C VAL A 37 -12.97 10.79 4.05
N PRO A 38 -13.03 11.81 4.91
CA PRO A 38 -11.91 12.14 5.80
C PRO A 38 -11.50 10.95 6.66
N ARG A 39 -10.22 10.60 6.74
CA ARG A 39 -9.76 9.48 7.59
C ARG A 39 -9.98 9.75 9.08
N THR A 40 -10.09 11.02 9.46
CA THR A 40 -10.36 11.43 10.85
C THR A 40 -11.26 12.66 10.88
N VAL A 41 -11.93 12.90 12.00
CA VAL A 41 -12.72 14.13 12.25
C VAL A 41 -11.89 15.39 11.99
N ARG A 42 -10.57 15.35 12.25
CA ARG A 42 -9.64 16.45 11.99
C ARG A 42 -9.44 16.74 10.51
N GLN A 43 -9.74 15.81 9.61
CA GLN A 43 -9.61 15.98 8.16
C GLN A 43 -10.93 16.44 7.50
N ASN A 44 -11.99 16.69 8.29
CA ASN A 44 -13.25 17.15 7.74
C ASN A 44 -13.10 18.56 7.12
N PRO A 45 -13.58 18.79 5.88
CA PRO A 45 -13.66 20.14 5.31
C PRO A 45 -14.43 21.07 6.26
N GLY A 46 -13.78 22.15 6.69
CA GLY A 46 -14.34 23.15 7.61
C GLY A 46 -13.99 22.95 9.08
N VAL A 47 -13.20 21.93 9.46
CA VAL A 47 -12.79 21.76 10.86
C VAL A 47 -11.70 22.76 11.24
N TYR A 48 -11.89 23.45 12.36
CA TYR A 48 -10.92 24.40 12.88
C TYR A 48 -9.69 23.66 13.41
N ARG A 49 -8.49 24.15 13.07
CA ARG A 49 -7.20 23.63 13.57
C ARG A 49 -6.38 24.78 14.10
N SER A 50 -5.71 24.57 15.24
CA SER A 50 -4.71 25.52 15.73
C SER A 50 -3.58 25.64 14.71
N HIS A 51 -3.26 26.85 14.29
CA HIS A 51 -2.17 27.16 13.36
C HIS A 51 -0.82 27.01 14.08
N TYR A 52 -0.33 25.77 14.20
CA TYR A 52 1.06 25.53 14.54
C TYR A 52 1.87 25.47 13.25
N HIS A 53 2.94 26.25 13.19
CA HIS A 53 3.78 26.53 12.02
C HIS A 53 4.36 25.27 11.30
N HIS A 54 4.23 24.08 11.90
CA HIS A 54 4.81 22.83 11.41
C HIS A 54 3.80 21.84 10.78
N TYR A 55 2.48 22.04 10.94
CA TYR A 55 1.45 21.18 10.32
C TYR A 55 0.63 21.97 9.29
N VAL A 56 1.24 22.23 8.14
CA VAL A 56 0.51 22.75 6.97
C VAL A 56 -0.09 21.57 6.21
N TYR A 57 -1.38 21.32 6.41
CA TYR A 57 -2.12 20.31 5.66
C TYR A 57 -2.41 20.84 4.25
N MET A 58 -1.65 20.37 3.26
CA MET A 58 -1.82 20.67 1.84
C MET A 58 -2.84 19.72 1.18
N GLY A 59 -4.01 19.56 1.78
CA GLY A 59 -5.09 18.71 1.25
C GLY A 59 -6.33 19.54 1.01
N GLY A 60 -6.42 20.17 -0.15
CA GLY A 60 -7.56 21.00 -0.55
C GLY A 60 -8.15 20.53 -1.87
N LYS A 61 -9.37 19.98 -1.77
CA LYS A 61 -10.36 19.63 -2.82
C LYS A 61 -9.87 18.76 -3.99
#